data_AF-A0A3D0NNS5-F1
#
_entry.id   AF-A0A3D0NNS5-F1
#
_cell.length_a   1.000
_cell.length_b   1.000
_cell.length_c   1.000
_cell.angle_alpha   90.00
_cell.angle_beta   90.00
_cell.angle_gamma   90.00
#
_symmetry.space_group_name_H-M   'P 1'
#
loop_
_entity.id
_entity.type
_entity.pdbx_description
1 polymer ?
#
loop_
_entity_poly.entity_id
_entity_poly.type
_entity_poly.pdbx_seq_one_letter_code
_entity_poly.pdbx_strand_id
1 'polypeptide(L)'
;YYYSSKREGISRTDEEHYQGLCQLIDGRNVSKIVVDPSAASFIEVIKRHGQYHVWPAKNQVLDGIRQTGTALKEGRLRICKNCSDCIREFGLYRWESTGRDAPLKENDHAMDDVRYFVTSVLHTDDDGFFAIAL
;
A
#
# COMPACT_ATOMS: atom_id res chain seq x y z
N TYR A 1 6.42 -5.99 1.54
CA TYR A 1 6.39 -6.40 2.96
C TYR A 1 4.92 -6.49 3.33
N TYR A 2 4.43 -7.66 3.77
CA TYR A 2 3.02 -7.85 4.13
C TYR A 2 2.93 -8.30 5.58
N TYR A 3 2.27 -7.50 6.42
CA TYR A 3 2.05 -7.82 7.82
C TYR A 3 0.55 -7.82 8.11
N SER A 4 0.05 -8.87 8.77
CA SER A 4 -1.33 -8.93 9.22
C SER A 4 -1.36 -9.39 10.67
N SER A 5 -1.66 -8.46 11.58
CA SER A 5 -1.80 -8.76 13.02
C SER A 5 -2.82 -9.86 13.29
N LYS A 6 -3.88 -9.95 12.47
CA LYS A 6 -4.88 -11.03 12.53
C LYS A 6 -4.28 -12.41 12.25
N ARG A 7 -3.30 -12.51 11.35
CA ARG A 7 -2.63 -13.76 10.99
C ARG A 7 -1.53 -14.11 11.97
N GLU A 8 -0.74 -13.13 12.39
CA GLU A 8 0.42 -13.31 13.26
C GLU A 8 0.05 -13.40 14.75
N GLY A 9 -1.15 -12.95 15.13
CA GLY A 9 -1.66 -12.99 16.51
C GLY A 9 -0.99 -11.97 17.44
N ILE A 10 -0.05 -11.18 16.94
CA ILE A 10 0.71 -10.16 17.67
C ILE A 10 0.60 -8.84 16.88
N SER A 11 0.51 -7.71 17.58
CA SER A 11 0.61 -6.39 16.96
C SER A 11 2.05 -5.91 17.00
N ARG A 12 2.54 -5.34 15.89
CA ARG A 12 3.82 -4.65 15.84
C ARG A 12 3.67 -3.20 16.27
N THR A 13 4.72 -2.66 16.84
CA THR A 13 4.90 -1.23 17.11
C THR A 13 5.32 -0.49 15.84
N ASP A 14 5.13 0.83 15.81
CA ASP A 14 5.55 1.66 14.67
C ASP A 14 7.06 1.53 14.39
N GLU A 15 7.89 1.31 15.42
CA GLU A 15 9.34 1.10 15.26
C GLU A 15 9.66 -0.26 14.63
N GLU A 16 8.92 -1.32 14.99
CA GLU A 16 9.08 -2.64 14.35
C GLU A 16 8.61 -2.62 12.90
N HIS A 17 7.55 -1.87 12.58
CA HIS A 17 7.15 -1.60 11.19
C HIS A 17 8.23 -0.81 10.44
N TYR A 18 8.88 0.16 11.09
CA TYR A 18 9.96 0.94 10.48
C TYR A 18 11.17 0.06 10.15
N GLN A 19 11.55 -0.83 11.06
CA GLN A 19 12.61 -1.82 10.81
C GLN A 19 12.26 -2.77 9.66
N GLY A 20 11.01 -3.25 9.60
CA GLY A 20 10.52 -4.07 8.49
C GLY A 20 10.54 -3.33 7.14
N LEU A 21 10.20 -2.04 7.13
CA LEU A 21 10.32 -1.17 5.98
C LEU A 21 11.79 -1.02 5.54
N CYS A 22 12.71 -0.75 6.47
CA CYS A 22 14.14 -0.67 6.16
C CYS A 22 14.69 -1.97 5.55
N GLN A 23 14.27 -3.13 6.09
CA GLN A 23 14.62 -4.44 5.53
C GLN A 23 14.05 -4.65 4.12
N LEU A 24 12.83 -4.17 3.86
CA LEU A 24 12.24 -4.24 2.52
C LEU A 24 13.02 -3.39 1.51
N ILE A 25 13.44 -2.20 1.92
CA ILE A 25 14.20 -1.27 1.08
C ILE A 25 15.57 -1.84 0.75
N ASP A 26 16.20 -2.55 1.71
CA ASP A 26 17.44 -3.28 1.50
C ASP A 26 18.56 -2.41 0.89
N GLY A 27 18.70 -1.19 1.43
CA GLY A 27 19.70 -0.21 0.99
C GLY A 27 19.45 0.41 -0.40
N ARG A 28 18.34 0.10 -1.07
CA ARG A 28 17.99 0.71 -2.37
C ARG A 28 17.65 2.18 -2.20
N ASN A 29 17.94 2.97 -3.23
CA ASN A 29 17.53 4.37 -3.27
C ASN A 29 16.03 4.46 -3.58
N VAL A 30 15.24 4.90 -2.61
CA VAL A 30 13.79 5.07 -2.71
C VAL A 30 13.47 6.55 -2.79
N SER A 31 12.78 6.97 -3.86
CA SER A 31 12.43 8.39 -4.05
C SER A 31 11.31 8.84 -3.10
N LYS A 32 10.36 7.95 -2.80
CA LYS A 32 9.16 8.27 -2.03
C LYS A 32 8.58 7.03 -1.37
N ILE A 33 8.19 7.19 -0.10
CA ILE A 33 7.42 6.22 0.67
C ILE A 33 6.00 6.77 0.83
N VAL A 34 5.01 5.99 0.41
CA VAL A 34 3.59 6.36 0.52
C VAL A 34 2.97 5.56 1.65
N VAL A 35 2.32 6.24 2.60
CA VAL A 35 1.73 5.63 3.80
C VAL A 35 0.27 6.05 3.92
N ASP A 36 -0.58 5.17 4.47
CA ASP A 36 -1.97 5.50 4.79
C ASP A 36 -2.03 6.77 5.67
N PRO A 37 -2.79 7.81 5.27
CA PRO A 37 -2.90 9.05 6.05
C PRO A 37 -3.46 8.84 7.47
N SER A 38 -4.16 7.75 7.74
CA SER A 38 -4.64 7.40 9.08
C SER A 38 -3.54 6.87 10.01
N ALA A 39 -2.42 6.38 9.47
CA ALA A 39 -1.25 5.91 10.23
C ALA A 39 -0.30 7.05 10.61
N ALA A 40 -0.85 8.11 11.23
CA ALA A 40 -0.11 9.34 11.54
C ALA A 40 1.11 9.12 12.45
N SER A 41 1.02 8.18 13.40
CA SER A 41 2.12 7.83 14.30
C SER A 41 3.28 7.18 13.55
N PHE A 42 3.00 6.29 12.60
CA PHE A 42 4.02 5.66 11.77
C PHE A 42 4.69 6.65 10.80
N ILE A 43 3.91 7.57 10.21
CA ILE A 43 4.45 8.68 9.40
C ILE A 43 5.45 9.49 10.22
N GLU A 44 5.12 9.79 11.47
CA GLU A 44 5.99 10.54 12.37
C GLU A 44 7.27 9.77 12.71
N VAL A 45 7.21 8.45 12.92
CA VAL A 45 8.41 7.62 13.12
C VAL A 45 9.35 7.72 11.92
N ILE A 46 8.85 7.56 10.69
CA ILE A 46 9.70 7.68 9.48
C ILE A 46 10.35 9.06 9.39
N LYS A 47 9.59 10.13 9.68
CA LYS A 47 10.12 11.51 9.69
C LYS A 47 11.22 11.71 10.71
N ARG A 48 11.08 11.15 11.92
CA ARG A 48 12.06 11.29 13.00
C ARG A 48 13.38 10.62 12.68
N HIS A 49 13.36 9.46 12.02
CA HIS A 49 14.58 8.82 11.54
C HIS A 49 15.25 9.60 10.41
N GLY A 50 14.47 10.34 9.61
CA GLY A 50 14.98 11.29 8.62
C GLY A 50 15.69 10.67 7.41
N GLN A 51 15.73 9.33 7.32
CA GLN A 51 16.42 8.61 6.25
C GLN A 51 15.62 8.60 4.93
N TYR A 52 14.30 8.68 5.00
CA TYR A 52 13.41 8.56 3.83
C TYR A 52 12.34 9.65 3.80
N HIS A 53 11.91 9.99 2.59
CA HIS A 53 10.82 10.93 2.37
C HIS A 53 9.46 10.20 2.40
N VAL A 54 8.62 10.53 3.39
CA VAL A 54 7.29 9.95 3.55
C VAL A 54 6.19 10.92 3.13
N TRP A 55 5.19 10.41 2.42
CA TRP A 55 4.04 11.15 1.91
C TRP A 55 2.73 10.42 2.25
N PRO A 56 1.69 11.13 2.72
CA PRO A 56 0.38 10.52 2.90
C PRO A 56 -0.24 10.14 1.55
N ALA A 57 -0.84 8.95 1.49
CA ALA A 57 -1.51 8.44 0.30
C ALA A 57 -2.78 9.22 -0.04
N LYS A 58 -3.12 9.31 -1.33
CA LYS A 58 -4.46 9.73 -1.78
C LYS A 58 -5.44 8.58 -1.56
N ASN A 59 -6.28 8.68 -0.53
CA ASN A 59 -7.09 7.57 -0.04
C ASN A 59 -8.54 7.50 -0.57
N GLN A 60 -8.89 8.22 -1.64
CA GLN A 60 -10.23 8.17 -2.23
C GLN A 60 -10.50 6.76 -2.80
N VAL A 61 -11.33 5.98 -2.09
CA VAL A 61 -11.48 4.53 -2.32
C VAL A 61 -12.05 4.22 -3.71
N LEU A 62 -13.23 4.76 -4.04
CA LEU A 62 -13.91 4.47 -5.29
C LEU A 62 -13.11 4.90 -6.52
N ASP A 63 -12.58 6.11 -6.48
CA ASP A 63 -11.74 6.63 -7.55
C ASP A 63 -10.45 5.83 -7.69
N GLY A 64 -9.83 5.43 -6.57
CA GLY A 64 -8.63 4.59 -6.58
C GLY A 64 -8.89 3.19 -7.13
N ILE A 65 -10.03 2.55 -6.82
CA ILE A 65 -10.42 1.26 -7.40
C ILE A 65 -10.57 1.39 -8.92
N ARG A 66 -11.25 2.45 -9.38
CA ARG A 66 -11.42 2.74 -10.82
C ARG A 66 -10.08 2.91 -11.52
N GLN A 67 -9.20 3.75 -10.98
CA GLN A 67 -7.87 3.99 -11.55
C GLN A 67 -7.01 2.72 -11.57
N THR A 68 -7.08 1.89 -10.52
CA THR A 68 -6.37 0.61 -10.46
C THR A 68 -6.83 -0.33 -11.57
N GLY A 69 -8.15 -0.44 -11.79
CA GLY A 69 -8.71 -1.23 -12.89
C GLY A 69 -8.24 -0.75 -14.26
N THR A 70 -8.22 0.56 -14.49
CA THR A 70 -7.68 1.17 -15.71
C THR A 70 -6.20 0.84 -15.90
N ALA A 71 -5.37 1.03 -14.88
CA ALA A 71 -3.94 0.77 -14.93
C ALA A 71 -3.61 -0.69 -15.24
N LEU A 72 -4.38 -1.64 -14.69
CA LEU A 72 -4.27 -3.07 -15.01
C LEU A 72 -4.64 -3.34 -16.47
N LYS A 73 -5.78 -2.79 -16.93
CA LYS A 73 -6.28 -2.99 -18.30
C LYS A 73 -5.33 -2.43 -19.35
N GLU A 74 -4.70 -1.30 -19.07
CA GLU A 74 -3.71 -0.64 -19.95
C GLU A 74 -2.31 -1.27 -19.83
N GLY A 75 -2.10 -2.21 -18.90
CA GLY A 75 -0.80 -2.84 -18.67
C GLY A 75 0.24 -1.94 -18.01
N ARG A 76 -0.17 -0.77 -17.49
CA ARG A 76 0.65 0.17 -16.71
C ARG A 76 0.94 -0.32 -15.30
N LEU A 77 0.07 -1.17 -14.75
CA LEU A 77 0.28 -1.89 -13.50
C LEU A 77 0.42 -3.38 -13.80
N ARG A 78 1.48 -4.00 -13.26
CA ARG A 78 1.71 -5.44 -13.32
C ARG A 78 2.09 -5.95 -11.94
N ILE A 79 1.53 -7.10 -11.58
CA ILE A 79 1.81 -7.77 -10.30
C ILE A 79 2.77 -8.93 -10.56
N CYS A 80 3.89 -8.92 -9.85
CA CYS A 80 4.87 -9.99 -9.95
C CYS A 80 4.32 -11.30 -9.34
N LYS A 81 4.70 -12.44 -9.90
CA LYS A 81 4.25 -13.77 -9.44
C LYS A 81 4.59 -14.10 -7.98
N ASN A 82 5.59 -13.43 -7.41
CA ASN A 82 6.01 -13.59 -6.02
C ASN A 82 5.16 -12.77 -5.04
N CYS A 83 4.28 -11.88 -5.52
CA CYS A 83 3.32 -11.13 -4.70
C CYS A 83 2.10 -12.01 -4.37
N SER A 84 2.32 -13.15 -3.71
CA SER A 84 1.29 -14.17 -3.46
C SER A 84 0.08 -13.64 -2.70
N ASP A 85 0.29 -12.77 -1.70
CA ASP A 85 -0.80 -12.15 -0.94
C ASP A 85 -1.62 -11.19 -1.81
N CYS A 86 -0.97 -10.36 -2.64
CA CYS A 86 -1.67 -9.49 -3.58
C CYS A 86 -2.53 -10.29 -4.57
N ILE A 87 -1.98 -11.38 -5.13
CA ILE A 87 -2.71 -12.27 -6.04
C ILE A 87 -3.90 -12.93 -5.33
N ARG A 88 -3.70 -13.43 -4.10
CA ARG A 88 -4.76 -14.02 -3.28
C ARG A 88 -5.88 -13.02 -3.03
N GLU A 89 -5.55 -11.80 -2.63
CA GLU A 89 -6.52 -10.75 -2.30
C GLU A 89 -7.28 -10.25 -3.53
N PHE A 90 -6.64 -10.13 -4.69
CA PHE A 90 -7.36 -9.87 -5.95
C PHE A 90 -8.46 -10.90 -6.23
N GLY A 91 -8.28 -12.16 -5.81
CA GLY A 91 -9.29 -13.21 -5.94
C GLY A 91 -10.41 -13.19 -4.89
N LEU A 92 -10.24 -12.43 -3.79
CA LEU A 92 -11.16 -12.44 -2.63
C LEU A 92 -11.85 -11.09 -2.39
N TYR A 93 -11.29 -10.01 -2.94
CA TYR A 93 -11.74 -8.64 -2.77
C TYR A 93 -13.11 -8.43 -3.42
N ARG A 94 -14.08 -7.91 -2.64
CA ARG A 94 -15.49 -7.85 -3.03
C ARG A 94 -16.20 -6.64 -2.42
N TRP A 95 -17.31 -6.25 -3.03
CA TRP A 95 -18.17 -5.17 -2.56
C TRP A 95 -19.03 -5.60 -1.37
N GLU A 96 -19.42 -4.65 -0.53
CA GLU A 96 -20.45 -4.88 0.50
C GLU A 96 -21.80 -5.21 -0.15
N SER A 97 -22.56 -6.09 0.50
CA SER A 97 -23.95 -6.42 0.10
C SER A 97 -24.97 -5.37 0.55
N THR A 98 -24.56 -4.39 1.38
CA THR A 98 -25.46 -3.45 2.05
C THR A 98 -25.93 -2.28 1.18
N GLY A 99 -25.62 -2.30 -0.12
CA GLY A 99 -26.03 -1.25 -1.07
C GLY A 99 -25.20 0.04 -0.99
N ARG A 100 -24.15 0.07 -0.17
CA ARG A 100 -23.13 1.13 -0.18
C ARG A 100 -22.07 0.79 -1.22
N ASP A 101 -21.63 1.78 -1.99
CA ASP A 101 -20.48 1.67 -2.88
C ASP A 101 -19.19 1.68 -2.06
N ALA A 102 -18.94 0.57 -1.37
CA ALA A 102 -17.74 0.36 -0.58
C ALA A 102 -17.29 -1.11 -0.65
N PRO A 103 -15.98 -1.37 -0.71
CA PRO A 103 -15.46 -2.72 -0.56
C PRO A 103 -15.72 -3.24 0.85
N LEU A 104 -15.98 -4.54 0.97
CA LEU A 104 -16.00 -5.21 2.25
C LEU A 104 -14.57 -5.18 2.84
N LYS A 105 -14.44 -4.74 4.10
CA LYS A 105 -13.15 -4.62 4.81
C LYS A 105 -12.55 -5.97 5.25
N GLU A 106 -12.34 -6.84 4.26
CA GLU A 106 -11.76 -8.17 4.39
C GLU A 106 -10.86 -8.46 3.20
N ASN A 107 -9.63 -8.94 3.46
CA ASN A 107 -8.65 -9.25 2.41
C ASN A 107 -8.35 -8.03 1.52
N ASP A 108 -8.16 -6.88 2.14
CA ASP A 108 -8.04 -5.57 1.50
C ASP A 108 -6.67 -4.90 1.71
N HIS A 109 -5.77 -5.46 2.53
CA HIS A 109 -4.47 -4.85 2.84
C HIS A 109 -3.63 -4.62 1.58
N ALA A 110 -3.42 -5.67 0.78
CA ALA A 110 -2.69 -5.55 -0.49
C ALA A 110 -3.49 -4.78 -1.55
N MET A 111 -4.82 -4.75 -1.46
CA MET A 111 -5.66 -3.96 -2.37
C MET A 111 -5.52 -2.46 -2.09
N ASP A 112 -5.44 -2.09 -0.81
CA ASP A 112 -5.19 -0.72 -0.38
C ASP A 112 -3.79 -0.26 -0.76
N ASP A 113 -2.77 -1.09 -0.59
CA ASP A 113 -1.41 -0.82 -1.09
C ASP A 113 -1.37 -0.49 -2.57
N VAL A 114 -1.94 -1.39 -3.39
CA VAL A 114 -1.96 -1.23 -4.85
C VAL A 114 -2.71 0.05 -5.22
N ARG A 115 -3.83 0.32 -4.53
CA ARG A 115 -4.61 1.54 -4.73
C ARG A 115 -3.81 2.79 -4.40
N TYR A 116 -3.10 2.80 -3.26
CA TYR A 116 -2.25 3.91 -2.86
C TYR A 116 -1.09 4.14 -3.83
N PHE A 117 -0.48 3.07 -4.33
CA PHE A 117 0.51 3.15 -5.40
C PHE A 117 -0.06 3.84 -6.64
N VAL A 118 -1.19 3.35 -7.15
CA VAL A 118 -1.78 3.88 -8.37
C VAL A 118 -2.14 5.35 -8.20
N THR A 119 -2.84 5.72 -7.12
CA THR A 119 -3.35 7.09 -6.94
C THR A 119 -2.27 8.11 -6.58
N SER A 120 -1.18 7.67 -5.93
CA SER A 120 -0.16 8.57 -5.38
C SER A 120 1.14 8.59 -6.18
N VAL A 121 1.37 7.58 -7.02
CA VAL A 121 2.63 7.38 -7.76
C VAL A 121 2.40 7.24 -9.26
N LEU A 122 1.53 6.34 -9.71
CA LEU A 122 1.42 6.04 -11.15
C LEU A 122 0.84 7.20 -11.98
N HIS A 123 0.09 8.08 -11.32
CA HIS A 123 -0.50 9.29 -11.92
C HIS A 123 0.30 10.56 -11.62
N THR A 124 1.50 10.44 -11.06
CA THR A 124 2.50 11.52 -11.09
C THR A 124 3.45 11.26 -12.24
N ASP A 125 3.72 12.26 -13.07
CA ASP A 125 4.66 12.20 -14.21
C ASP A 125 6.12 12.11 -13.74
N ASP A 126 6.42 11.18 -12.83
CA ASP A 126 7.69 11.11 -12.10
C ASP A 126 8.32 9.72 -12.32
N ASP A 127 9.40 9.67 -13.09
CA ASP A 127 10.12 8.47 -13.56
C ASP A 127 10.91 7.71 -12.45
N GLY A 128 10.43 7.74 -11.21
CA GLY A 128 11.13 7.24 -10.03
C GLY A 128 10.91 5.76 -9.67
N PHE A 129 11.72 5.25 -8.73
CA PHE A 129 11.52 3.96 -8.06
C PHE A 129 10.88 4.14 -6.68
N PHE A 130 9.86 3.34 -6.36
CA PHE A 130 9.00 3.51 -5.19
C PHE A 130 8.91 2.22 -4.36
N ALA A 131 8.80 2.35 -3.03
CA ALA A 131 8.60 1.24 -2.11
C ALA A 131 7.40 1.53 -1.18
N ILE A 132 6.61 0.50 -0.88
CA ILE A 132 5.41 0.57 -0.03
C ILE A 132 5.55 -0.46 1.10
N ALA A 133 5.15 -0.08 2.32
CA ALA A 133 5.11 -0.95 3.49
C ALA A 133 3.72 -0.92 4.15
N LEU A 134 3.27 -2.14 4.51
CA LEU A 134 2.01 -2.49 5.18
C LEU A 134 2.05 -2.37 6.71
#